data_AF-A0A811P5M0-F1
#
_entry.id   AF-A0A811P5M0-F1
#
_cell.length_a   1.000
_cell.length_b   1.000
_cell.length_c   1.000
_cell.angle_alpha   90.00
_cell.angle_beta   90.00
_cell.angle_gamma   90.00
#
_symmetry.space_group_name_H-M   'P 1'
#
loop_
_entity.id
_entity.type
_entity.pdbx_description
1 polymer ?
#
loop_
_entity_poly.entity_id
_entity_poly.type
_entity_poly.pdbx_seq_one_letter_code
_entity_poly.pdbx_strand_id
1 'polypeptide(L)'
;MFCQGCSAFGPFWEHYLQYWKESSARPREVLFLRYEELVSDPLEVVRKLASFLGVPFTQEEDGGVAQQVVSFCSFDSLRNLDANKAGGVERAGGKVFIQFSSLFRKGKVGDWANHMSKEMAEKMDRLVEDKFKGSGLVF
;
A
#
# COMPACT_ATOMS: atom_id res chain seq x y z
N MET A 1 4.85 -0.78 -22.22
CA MET A 1 4.53 0.52 -21.62
C MET A 1 4.89 0.58 -20.14
N PHE A 2 4.23 -0.18 -19.23
CA PHE A 2 4.54 -0.11 -17.79
C PHE A 2 5.99 -0.49 -17.42
N CYS A 3 6.50 -1.64 -17.88
CA CYS A 3 7.91 -2.03 -17.65
C CYS A 3 8.94 -1.11 -18.34
N GLN A 4 8.49 -0.17 -19.18
CA GLN A 4 9.34 0.87 -19.79
C GLN A 4 9.30 2.16 -18.97
N GLY A 5 8.60 2.17 -17.84
CA GLY A 5 8.44 3.35 -16.98
C GLY A 5 7.30 4.27 -17.39
N CYS A 6 6.61 3.98 -18.50
CA CYS A 6 5.52 4.80 -19.01
C CYS A 6 4.22 4.46 -18.26
N SER A 7 3.97 5.18 -17.17
CA SER A 7 2.73 5.15 -16.39
C SER A 7 2.48 6.51 -15.75
N ALA A 8 1.26 6.75 -15.25
CA ALA A 8 1.03 7.88 -14.37
C ALA A 8 1.98 7.78 -13.16
N PHE A 9 2.68 8.88 -12.85
CA PHE A 9 3.69 8.96 -11.79
C PHE A 9 4.86 7.97 -11.95
N GLY A 10 5.08 7.42 -13.15
CA GLY A 10 6.17 6.49 -13.44
C GLY A 10 7.52 7.20 -13.69
N PRO A 11 8.63 6.44 -13.67
CA PRO A 11 8.69 4.99 -13.43
C PRO A 11 8.54 4.60 -11.95
N PHE A 12 7.84 3.49 -11.67
CA PHE A 12 7.54 3.09 -10.29
C PHE A 12 8.80 2.81 -9.46
N TRP A 13 9.87 2.26 -10.07
CA TRP A 13 11.09 1.91 -9.35
C TRP A 13 11.81 3.15 -8.79
N GLU A 14 11.86 4.26 -9.53
CA GLU A 14 12.45 5.50 -9.01
C GLU A 14 11.64 6.03 -7.84
N HIS A 15 10.31 6.03 -7.96
CA HIS A 15 9.43 6.45 -6.87
C HIS A 15 9.68 5.63 -5.58
N TYR A 16 9.78 4.30 -5.71
CA TYR A 16 9.98 3.42 -4.55
C TYR A 16 11.36 3.62 -3.92
N LEU A 17 12.40 3.67 -4.76
CA LEU A 17 13.78 3.85 -4.30
C LEU A 17 14.03 5.22 -3.66
N GLN A 18 13.38 6.28 -4.15
CA GLN A 18 13.44 7.60 -3.52
C GLN A 18 12.88 7.56 -2.09
N TYR A 19 11.67 7.05 -1.89
CA TYR A 19 11.09 6.96 -0.54
C TYR A 19 11.82 5.98 0.38
N TRP A 20 12.41 4.90 -0.18
CA TRP A 20 13.27 3.99 0.57
C TRP A 20 14.56 4.65 1.07
N LYS A 21 15.19 5.46 0.21
CA LYS A 21 16.36 6.25 0.60
C LYS A 21 15.98 7.28 1.67
N GLU A 22 14.86 7.95 1.51
CA GLU A 22 14.38 8.95 2.47
C GLU A 22 14.01 8.34 3.83
N SER A 23 13.39 7.15 3.86
CA SER A 23 13.10 6.45 5.12
C SER A 23 14.35 6.04 5.87
N SER A 24 15.40 5.68 5.13
CA SER A 24 16.71 5.35 5.71
C SER A 24 17.45 6.59 6.22
N ALA A 25 17.37 7.71 5.48
CA ALA A 25 18.03 8.96 5.85
C ALA A 25 17.32 9.71 6.99
N ARG A 26 15.98 9.61 7.05
CA ARG A 26 15.13 10.35 7.99
C ARG A 26 14.10 9.44 8.67
N PRO A 27 14.54 8.41 9.42
CA PRO A 27 13.65 7.38 9.97
C PRO A 27 12.63 7.89 11.00
N ARG A 28 12.82 9.11 11.53
CA ARG A 28 11.86 9.78 12.43
C ARG A 28 10.80 10.59 11.68
N GLU A 29 11.02 10.89 10.39
CA GLU A 29 10.13 11.72 9.57
C GLU A 29 9.48 10.94 8.44
N VAL A 30 10.06 9.80 8.03
CA VAL A 30 9.57 8.98 6.93
C VAL A 30 9.49 7.51 7.35
N LEU A 31 8.26 7.00 7.48
CA LEU A 31 7.98 5.59 7.71
C LEU A 31 7.70 4.88 6.37
N PHE A 32 8.54 3.90 6.02
CA PHE A 32 8.31 3.04 4.87
C PHE A 32 7.58 1.76 5.30
N LEU A 33 6.46 1.46 4.65
CA LEU A 33 5.64 0.27 4.88
C LEU A 33 5.41 -0.47 3.56
N ARG A 34 5.36 -1.79 3.60
CA ARG A 34 4.99 -2.63 2.45
C ARG A 34 3.57 -3.14 2.60
N TYR A 35 2.86 -3.25 1.48
CA TYR A 35 1.46 -3.67 1.49
C TYR A 35 1.31 -5.12 1.96
N GLU A 36 2.24 -6.00 1.56
CA GLU A 36 2.27 -7.41 1.94
C GLU A 36 2.44 -7.58 3.45
N GLU A 37 3.28 -6.75 4.09
CA GLU A 37 3.43 -6.73 5.55
C GLU A 37 2.15 -6.28 6.24
N LEU A 38 1.50 -5.24 5.71
CA LEU A 38 0.22 -4.75 6.23
C LEU A 38 -0.89 -5.81 6.15
N VAL A 39 -0.91 -6.60 5.07
CA VAL A 39 -1.88 -7.69 4.92
C VAL A 39 -1.53 -8.88 5.82
N SER A 40 -0.24 -9.18 6.02
CA SER A 40 0.22 -10.32 6.82
C SER A 40 0.06 -10.11 8.32
N ASP A 41 0.43 -8.93 8.83
CA ASP A 41 0.30 -8.57 10.25
C ASP A 41 -0.14 -7.10 10.41
N PRO A 42 -1.44 -6.82 10.24
CA PRO A 42 -1.95 -5.46 10.37
C PRO A 42 -1.80 -4.89 11.78
N LEU A 43 -1.77 -5.74 12.83
CA LEU A 43 -1.62 -5.28 14.21
C LEU A 43 -0.22 -4.72 14.44
N GLU A 44 0.81 -5.43 14.00
CA GLU A 44 2.18 -4.95 14.12
C GLU A 44 2.40 -3.66 13.32
N VAL A 45 1.83 -3.56 12.11
CA VAL A 45 1.91 -2.33 11.32
C VAL A 45 1.20 -1.15 12.01
N VAL A 46 0.02 -1.38 12.60
CA VAL A 46 -0.72 -0.34 13.34
C VAL A 46 0.06 0.11 14.58
N ARG A 47 0.69 -0.79 15.33
CA ARG A 47 1.57 -0.45 16.47
C ARG A 47 2.78 0.37 16.03
N LYS A 48 3.43 -0.04 14.93
CA LYS A 48 4.57 0.68 14.34
C LYS A 48 4.16 2.09 13.90
N LEU A 49 3.01 2.22 13.26
CA LEU A 49 2.46 3.51 12.83
C LEU A 49 2.13 4.41 14.01
N ALA A 50 1.46 3.89 15.04
CA ALA A 50 1.12 4.63 16.26
C ALA A 50 2.38 5.16 16.96
N SER A 51 3.40 4.31 17.09
CA SER A 51 4.70 4.70 17.65
C SER A 51 5.39 5.77 16.81
N PHE A 52 5.36 5.64 15.48
CA PHE A 52 5.93 6.62 14.56
C PHE A 52 5.22 7.99 14.63
N LEU A 53 3.90 8.00 14.82
CA LEU A 53 3.11 9.21 14.99
C LEU A 53 3.25 9.85 16.39
N GLY A 54 4.04 9.24 17.29
CA GLY A 54 4.25 9.75 18.65
C GLY A 54 3.10 9.45 19.62
N VAL A 55 2.23 8.49 19.28
CA VAL A 55 1.07 8.06 20.07
C VAL A 55 1.05 6.53 20.23
N PRO A 56 2.11 5.93 20.79
CA PRO A 56 2.15 4.48 20.98
C PRO A 56 1.01 4.03 21.89
N PHE A 57 0.43 2.85 21.60
CA PHE A 57 -0.57 2.25 22.47
C PHE A 57 0.02 1.96 23.85
N THR A 58 -0.75 2.27 24.89
CA THR A 58 -0.44 1.82 26.25
C THR A 58 -0.66 0.31 26.39
N GLN A 59 -0.17 -0.29 27.48
CA GLN A 59 -0.35 -1.72 27.75
C GLN A 59 -1.84 -2.14 27.80
N GLU A 60 -2.71 -1.24 28.26
CA GLU A 60 -4.16 -1.47 28.32
C GLU A 60 -4.81 -1.38 26.93
N GLU A 61 -4.29 -0.50 26.05
CA GLU A 61 -4.84 -0.26 24.72
C GLU A 61 -4.36 -1.26 23.67
N ASP A 62 -3.15 -1.81 23.82
CA ASP A 62 -2.47 -2.60 22.78
C ASP A 62 -3.23 -3.86 22.35
N GLY A 63 -4.02 -4.45 23.26
CA GLY A 63 -4.91 -5.54 22.95
C GLY A 63 -6.20 -5.06 22.28
N GLY A 64 -6.99 -4.27 23.01
CA GLY A 64 -8.35 -3.92 22.61
C GLY A 64 -8.42 -2.84 21.53
N VAL A 65 -7.78 -1.70 21.77
CA VAL A 65 -7.88 -0.53 20.89
C VAL A 65 -7.16 -0.78 19.57
N ALA A 66 -5.97 -1.39 19.60
CA ALA A 66 -5.25 -1.73 18.36
C ALA A 66 -6.06 -2.69 17.47
N GLN A 67 -6.72 -3.69 18.06
CA GLN A 67 -7.62 -4.60 17.33
C GLN A 67 -8.85 -3.89 16.77
N GLN A 68 -9.41 -2.94 17.52
CA GLN A 68 -10.51 -2.12 17.02
C GLN A 68 -10.08 -1.29 15.82
N VAL A 69 -8.92 -0.63 15.87
CA VAL A 69 -8.38 0.14 14.74
C VAL A 69 -8.21 -0.74 13.50
N VAL A 70 -7.58 -1.92 13.65
CA VAL A 70 -7.43 -2.88 12.55
C VAL A 70 -8.79 -3.29 11.97
N SER A 71 -9.76 -3.60 12.84
CA SER A 71 -11.11 -4.00 12.43
C SER A 71 -11.83 -2.88 11.67
N PHE A 72 -11.81 -1.65 12.19
CA PHE A 72 -12.44 -0.48 11.56
C PHE A 72 -11.82 -0.15 10.20
N CYS A 73 -10.49 -0.22 10.10
CA CYS A 73 -9.75 0.09 8.87
C CYS A 73 -9.59 -1.12 7.93
N SER A 74 -10.15 -2.29 8.27
CA SER A 74 -10.02 -3.48 7.44
C SER A 74 -10.68 -3.29 6.07
N PHE A 75 -10.15 -4.00 5.07
CA PHE A 75 -10.68 -3.95 3.71
C PHE A 75 -12.19 -4.25 3.67
N ASP A 76 -12.65 -5.27 4.39
CA ASP A 76 -14.05 -5.66 4.40
C ASP A 76 -14.92 -4.64 5.13
N SER A 77 -14.47 -4.07 6.25
CA SER A 77 -15.19 -2.99 6.93
C SER A 77 -15.35 -1.78 6.01
N LEU A 78 -14.25 -1.28 5.45
CA LEU A 78 -14.26 -0.09 4.60
C LEU A 78 -15.06 -0.31 3.32
N ARG A 79 -14.89 -1.44 2.63
CA ARG A 79 -15.66 -1.78 1.43
C ARG A 79 -17.16 -1.84 1.67
N ASN A 80 -17.57 -2.22 2.89
CA ASN A 80 -18.98 -2.41 3.22
C ASN A 80 -19.71 -1.18 3.75
N LEU A 81 -19.01 -0.07 4.01
CA LEU A 81 -19.62 1.21 4.39
C LEU A 81 -20.53 1.73 3.27
N ASP A 82 -21.72 2.22 3.62
CA ASP A 82 -22.70 2.74 2.65
C ASP A 82 -22.12 3.87 1.79
N ALA A 83 -21.34 4.76 2.41
CA ALA A 83 -20.61 5.81 1.71
C ALA A 83 -19.69 5.26 0.61
N ASN A 84 -19.04 4.12 0.83
CA ASN A 84 -18.14 3.51 -0.15
C ASN A 84 -18.88 2.65 -1.18
N LYS A 85 -20.08 2.13 -0.87
CA LYS A 85 -20.92 1.39 -1.82
C LYS A 85 -21.60 2.30 -2.83
N ALA A 86 -22.18 3.41 -2.35
CA ALA A 86 -23.05 4.29 -3.14
C ALA A 86 -22.41 5.64 -3.49
N GLY A 87 -21.37 6.07 -2.77
CA GLY A 87 -20.74 7.37 -2.98
C GLY A 87 -19.76 7.42 -4.15
N GLY A 88 -19.31 8.64 -4.45
CA GLY A 88 -18.29 8.91 -5.44
C GLY A 88 -17.86 10.38 -5.43
N VAL A 89 -16.85 10.70 -6.24
CA VAL A 89 -16.32 12.05 -6.37
C VAL A 89 -16.10 12.43 -7.83
N GLU A 90 -16.45 13.66 -8.16
CA GLU A 90 -16.11 14.26 -9.45
C GLU A 90 -14.68 14.82 -9.44
N ARG A 91 -13.96 14.57 -10.52
CA ARG A 91 -12.60 15.04 -10.77
C ARG A 91 -12.52 15.69 -12.14
N ALA A 92 -11.44 16.44 -12.38
CA ALA A 92 -11.19 17.13 -13.64
C ALA A 92 -12.36 18.06 -14.09
N GLY A 93 -12.96 18.76 -13.13
CA GLY A 93 -14.10 19.67 -13.40
C GLY A 93 -15.34 18.96 -13.92
N GLY A 94 -15.71 17.82 -13.31
CA GLY A 94 -16.92 17.05 -13.66
C GLY A 94 -16.74 16.05 -14.81
N LYS A 95 -15.54 15.96 -15.42
CA LYS A 95 -15.30 15.07 -16.56
C LYS A 95 -15.07 13.61 -16.18
N VAL A 96 -14.67 13.36 -14.93
CA VAL A 96 -14.38 12.03 -14.42
C VAL A 96 -15.15 11.83 -13.12
N PHE A 97 -16.02 10.82 -13.10
CA PHE A 97 -16.68 10.38 -11.88
C PHE A 97 -16.01 9.11 -11.37
N ILE A 98 -15.51 9.16 -10.12
CA ILE A 98 -14.91 7.99 -9.46
C ILE A 98 -15.90 7.50 -8.41
N GLN A 99 -16.57 6.38 -8.69
CA GLN A 99 -17.38 5.69 -7.70
C GLN A 99 -16.47 5.07 -6.64
N PHE A 100 -16.75 5.30 -5.35
CA PHE A 100 -15.86 4.83 -4.28
C PHE A 100 -15.74 3.31 -4.22
N SER A 101 -16.76 2.58 -4.66
CA SER A 101 -16.74 1.12 -4.73
C SER A 101 -15.63 0.59 -5.65
N SER A 102 -15.24 1.36 -6.67
CA SER A 102 -14.13 1.01 -7.58
C SER A 102 -12.76 1.02 -6.89
N LEU A 103 -12.62 1.70 -5.75
CA LEU A 103 -11.40 1.72 -4.94
C LEU A 103 -11.19 0.41 -4.17
N PHE A 104 -12.24 -0.42 -4.01
CA PHE A 104 -12.22 -1.66 -3.22
C PHE A 104 -12.45 -2.89 -4.10
N ARG A 105 -11.39 -3.33 -4.80
CA ARG A 105 -11.48 -4.44 -5.77
C ARG A 105 -11.43 -5.84 -5.13
N LYS A 106 -10.24 -6.27 -4.65
CA LYS A 106 -10.04 -7.60 -4.04
C LYS A 106 -9.31 -7.56 -2.69
N GLY A 107 -8.41 -6.60 -2.48
CA GLY A 107 -7.66 -6.48 -1.21
C GLY A 107 -6.78 -7.68 -0.87
N LYS A 108 -6.16 -8.32 -1.88
CA LYS A 108 -5.37 -9.55 -1.70
C LYS A 108 -4.01 -9.46 -2.38
N VAL A 109 -3.00 -10.01 -1.72
CA VAL A 109 -1.66 -10.25 -2.26
C VAL A 109 -1.71 -11.39 -3.29
N GLY A 110 -0.91 -11.30 -4.35
CA GLY A 110 -0.75 -12.38 -5.33
C GLY A 110 -1.80 -12.46 -6.44
N ASP A 111 -2.76 -11.53 -6.51
CA ASP A 111 -3.80 -11.57 -7.56
C ASP A 111 -3.24 -11.39 -8.98
N TRP A 112 -1.99 -10.92 -9.13
CA TRP A 112 -1.29 -10.80 -10.41
C TRP A 112 -1.26 -12.13 -11.20
N ALA A 113 -1.20 -13.27 -10.50
CA ALA A 113 -1.17 -14.59 -11.11
C ALA A 113 -2.43 -14.92 -11.93
N ASN A 114 -3.54 -14.22 -11.67
CA ASN A 114 -4.79 -14.37 -12.44
C ASN A 114 -4.82 -13.51 -13.72
N HIS A 115 -3.87 -12.59 -13.91
CA HIS A 115 -3.89 -11.61 -15.01
C HIS A 115 -2.63 -11.63 -15.88
N MET A 116 -1.50 -12.12 -15.34
CA MET A 116 -0.21 -12.12 -16.03
C MET A 116 0.19 -13.53 -16.44
N SER A 117 0.79 -13.67 -17.63
CA SER A 117 1.48 -14.89 -18.00
C SER A 117 2.78 -15.03 -17.19
N LYS A 118 3.34 -16.24 -17.16
CA LYS A 118 4.61 -16.51 -16.48
C LYS A 118 5.74 -15.62 -17.02
N GLU A 119 5.80 -15.45 -18.34
CA GLU A 119 6.82 -14.64 -19.00
C GLU A 119 6.69 -13.15 -18.65
N MET A 120 5.47 -12.65 -18.46
CA MET A 120 5.23 -11.28 -18.01
C MET A 120 5.69 -11.07 -16.57
N ALA A 121 5.44 -12.04 -15.69
CA ALA A 121 5.88 -12.00 -14.30
C ALA A 121 7.41 -12.06 -14.20
N GLU A 122 8.05 -13.02 -14.86
CA GLU A 122 9.51 -13.15 -14.92
C GLU A 122 10.19 -11.91 -15.53
N LYS A 123 9.51 -11.20 -16.44
CA LYS A 123 10.00 -9.92 -16.97
C LYS A 123 9.93 -8.81 -15.92
N MET A 124 8.89 -8.78 -15.10
CA MET A 124 8.76 -7.83 -14.00
C MET A 124 9.79 -8.10 -12.91
N ASP A 125 9.95 -9.35 -12.50
CA ASP A 125 10.88 -9.75 -11.44
C ASP A 125 12.31 -9.35 -11.80
N ARG A 126 12.76 -9.69 -13.01
CA ARG A 126 14.08 -9.27 -13.52
C ARG A 126 14.27 -7.76 -13.56
N LEU A 127 13.21 -7.00 -13.87
CA LEU A 127 13.26 -5.54 -13.88
C LEU A 127 13.42 -5.00 -12.44
N VAL A 128 12.66 -5.54 -11.48
CA VAL A 128 12.78 -5.15 -10.07
C VAL A 128 14.17 -5.51 -9.55
N GLU A 129 14.66 -6.72 -9.79
CA GLU A 129 16.01 -7.15 -9.41
C GLU A 129 17.10 -6.23 -9.97
N ASP A 130 17.03 -5.88 -11.27
CA ASP A 130 17.99 -4.97 -11.91
C ASP A 130 17.94 -3.57 -11.30
N LYS A 131 16.75 -2.98 -11.18
CA LYS A 131 16.59 -1.59 -10.73
C LYS A 131 16.83 -1.40 -9.24
N PHE A 132 16.56 -2.40 -8.42
CA PHE A 132 16.69 -2.33 -6.97
C PHE A 132 18.05 -2.82 -6.48
N LYS A 133 18.89 -3.35 -7.38
CA LYS A 133 20.23 -3.86 -7.06
C LYS A 133 21.05 -2.82 -6.29
N GLY A 134 21.58 -3.24 -5.14
CA GLY A 134 22.41 -2.41 -4.27
C GLY A 134 21.65 -1.40 -3.41
N SER A 135 20.32 -1.29 -3.53
CA SER A 135 19.51 -0.41 -2.68
C SER A 135 19.23 -0.97 -1.28
N GLY A 136 19.33 -2.30 -1.12
CA GLY A 136 18.90 -3.01 0.08
C GLY A 136 17.38 -3.22 0.20
N LEU A 137 16.57 -2.66 -0.71
CA LEU A 137 15.13 -2.90 -0.76
C LEU A 137 14.82 -4.21 -1.51
N VAL A 138 14.12 -5.12 -0.82
CA VAL A 138 13.67 -6.42 -1.34
C VAL A 138 12.18 -6.64 -1.01
N PHE A 139 11.48 -7.35 -1.89
CA PHE A 139 10.07 -7.73 -1.76
C PHE A 139 9.92 -9.24 -1.72
#